data_AF-A0AAE6RN41-F1
#
_entry.id   AF-A0AAE6RN41-F1
#
_cell.length_a   1.000
_cell.length_b   1.000
_cell.length_c   1.000
_cell.angle_alpha   90.00
_cell.angle_beta   90.00
_cell.angle_gamma   90.00
#
_symmetry.space_group_name_H-M   'P 1'
#
loop_
_entity.id
_entity.type
_entity.pdbx_description
1 polymer ?
#
loop_
_entity_poly.entity_id
_entity_poly.type
_entity_poly.pdbx_seq_one_letter_code
_entity_poly.pdbx_strand_id
1 'polypeptide(L)'
;MIRGRVAALDVLRGLALCGIIFVNIGPLTHFGAESDVTGPYTLADPSGWLQLLVQQRFFPLFSLLFGIGFSIFLESASRRAQRPRLLLLRRLLLLLAIGIPFEMLQPGSALLPYALFGLVVLLPSTWLPRWAVAVAAVALLGGSLAVTGGGITLIPGLFLLGSALTRYGVVTAFGRSRRGSGIALIAFSLLAVPLALWQASAIENSGFDVASAPAGLATAGVYASLVSLIMTTRASRVLEAAFSPLGRMALTNYVSAAPLMLGANALLDFPHSTSWVPLFSTVAVILVAQWVASTLWLRSFSQGPLEWLWRWGTWGHRAPLRLNRAVADRVAVPLRS
;
A
#
# COMPACT_ATOMS: atom_id res chain seq x y z
N MET A 1 18.92 22.07 -2.71
CA MET A 1 17.60 21.54 -3.15
C MET A 1 17.62 20.01 -3.10
N ILE A 2 17.28 19.43 -1.95
CA ILE A 2 17.36 17.99 -1.71
C ILE A 2 16.16 17.31 -2.35
N ARG A 3 16.43 16.29 -3.19
CA ARG A 3 15.51 15.30 -3.77
C ARG A 3 14.16 15.22 -3.03
N GLY A 4 13.15 15.88 -3.58
CA GLY A 4 11.76 15.79 -3.12
C GLY A 4 11.19 14.39 -3.34
N ARG A 5 11.62 13.42 -2.52
CA ARG A 5 10.75 12.30 -2.18
C ARG A 5 9.58 12.91 -1.42
N VAL A 6 8.38 12.61 -1.86
CA VAL A 6 7.17 13.01 -1.14
C VAL A 6 7.14 12.15 0.11
N ALA A 7 7.69 12.65 1.24
CA ALA A 7 7.73 11.94 2.52
C ALA A 7 6.35 11.39 2.90
N ALA A 8 5.30 12.14 2.56
CA ALA A 8 3.91 11.75 2.71
C ALA A 8 3.53 10.46 1.94
N LEU A 9 4.15 10.15 0.79
CA LEU A 9 3.93 8.87 0.09
C LEU A 9 4.61 7.70 0.80
N ASP A 10 5.80 7.91 1.37
CA ASP A 10 6.49 6.88 2.15
C ASP A 10 5.70 6.59 3.43
N VAL A 11 5.17 7.62 4.09
CA VAL A 11 4.23 7.48 5.22
C VAL A 11 2.97 6.72 4.81
N LEU A 12 2.33 7.13 3.70
CA LEU A 12 1.08 6.50 3.26
C LEU A 12 1.28 5.03 2.87
N ARG A 13 2.44 4.67 2.29
CA ARG A 13 2.84 3.27 2.06
C ARG A 13 3.05 2.50 3.36
N GLY A 14 3.72 3.10 4.34
CA GLY A 14 3.92 2.48 5.65
C GLY A 14 2.60 2.21 6.36
N LEU A 15 1.68 3.17 6.33
CA LEU A 15 0.32 3.02 6.85
C LEU A 15 -0.45 1.93 6.12
N ALA A 16 -0.40 1.93 4.77
CA ALA A 16 -1.04 0.90 3.96
C ALA A 16 -0.53 -0.51 4.33
N LEU A 17 0.78 -0.66 4.51
CA LEU A 17 1.40 -1.91 4.91
C LEU A 17 0.91 -2.38 6.29
N CYS A 18 0.81 -1.45 7.25
CA CYS A 18 0.28 -1.74 8.58
C CYS A 18 -1.17 -2.20 8.55
N GLY A 19 -1.97 -1.79 7.57
CA GLY A 19 -3.34 -2.28 7.42
C GLY A 19 -3.43 -3.60 6.65
N ILE A 20 -2.60 -3.77 5.61
CA ILE A 20 -2.56 -5.00 4.80
C ILE A 20 -2.19 -6.24 5.64
N ILE A 21 -1.33 -6.07 6.65
CA ILE A 21 -0.97 -7.16 7.56
C ILE A 21 -2.21 -7.76 8.25
N PHE A 22 -3.17 -6.92 8.66
CA PHE A 22 -4.41 -7.33 9.31
C PHE A 22 -5.38 -8.00 8.33
N VAL A 23 -5.39 -7.55 7.07
CA VAL A 23 -6.17 -8.20 6.00
C VAL A 23 -5.67 -9.62 5.73
N ASN A 24 -4.35 -9.81 5.85
CA ASN A 24 -3.70 -11.06 5.45
C ASN A 24 -3.60 -12.09 6.57
N ILE A 25 -3.59 -11.69 7.86
CA ILE A 25 -3.31 -12.63 8.94
C ILE A 25 -4.36 -13.73 9.04
N GLY A 26 -5.66 -13.39 8.99
CA GLY A 26 -6.75 -14.37 9.11
C GLY A 26 -6.67 -15.48 8.06
N PRO A 27 -6.68 -15.15 6.75
CA PRO A 27 -6.54 -16.13 5.68
C PRO A 27 -5.23 -16.92 5.74
N LEU A 28 -4.11 -16.27 6.10
CA LEU A 28 -2.81 -16.93 6.08
C LEU A 28 -2.63 -17.91 7.24
N THR A 29 -3.18 -17.61 8.41
CA THR A 29 -3.11 -18.49 9.59
C THR A 29 -4.28 -19.46 9.69
N HIS A 30 -5.21 -19.43 8.73
CA HIS A 30 -6.48 -20.18 8.77
C HIS A 30 -7.22 -19.97 10.10
N PHE A 31 -7.18 -18.73 10.62
CA PHE A 31 -7.66 -18.43 11.96
C PHE A 31 -9.10 -18.90 12.16
N GLY A 32 -9.31 -19.73 13.18
CA GLY A 32 -10.62 -20.26 13.55
C GLY A 32 -11.26 -21.20 12.53
N ALA A 33 -10.53 -21.68 11.51
CA ALA A 33 -11.07 -22.57 10.48
C ALA A 33 -11.51 -23.94 11.03
N GLU A 34 -10.90 -24.39 12.13
CA GLU A 34 -11.23 -25.65 12.83
C GLU A 34 -12.08 -25.39 14.08
N SER A 35 -12.68 -24.20 14.17
CA SER A 35 -13.53 -23.79 15.29
C SER A 35 -14.86 -23.23 14.79
N ASP A 36 -15.93 -23.34 15.58
CA ASP A 36 -17.27 -22.80 15.27
C ASP A 36 -17.34 -21.26 15.27
N VAL A 37 -16.19 -20.57 15.19
CA VAL A 37 -16.08 -19.11 15.16
C VAL A 37 -16.40 -18.53 13.77
N THR A 38 -16.52 -19.39 12.75
CA THR A 38 -16.81 -19.00 11.37
C THR A 38 -18.32 -18.84 11.11
N GLY A 39 -18.89 -17.77 11.68
CA GLY A 39 -20.26 -17.31 11.37
C GLY A 39 -20.29 -16.08 10.46
N PRO A 40 -21.50 -15.59 10.09
CA PRO A 40 -21.66 -14.28 9.43
C PRO A 40 -20.99 -13.16 10.26
N TYR A 41 -20.48 -12.13 9.59
CA TYR A 41 -19.85 -11.02 10.30
C TYR A 41 -20.86 -10.27 11.16
N THR A 42 -20.52 -10.07 12.44
CA THR A 42 -21.34 -9.30 13.38
C THR A 42 -20.54 -8.15 13.98
N LEU A 43 -21.23 -7.10 14.43
CA LEU A 43 -20.61 -6.00 15.19
C LEU A 43 -20.29 -6.36 16.65
N ALA A 44 -20.80 -7.50 17.13
CA ALA A 44 -20.49 -8.03 18.45
C ALA A 44 -19.09 -8.63 18.49
N ASP A 45 -18.61 -9.15 17.35
CA ASP A 45 -17.32 -9.80 17.23
C ASP A 45 -16.24 -8.88 16.62
N PRO A 46 -14.96 -9.08 16.97
CA PRO A 46 -13.86 -8.32 16.37
C PRO A 46 -13.74 -8.47 14.84
N SER A 47 -14.31 -9.54 14.26
CA SER A 47 -14.33 -9.78 12.81
C SER A 47 -15.13 -8.72 12.05
N GLY A 48 -16.29 -8.27 12.57
CA GLY A 48 -17.08 -7.22 11.92
C GLY A 48 -16.38 -5.87 11.97
N TRP A 49 -15.69 -5.55 13.06
CA TRP A 49 -14.86 -4.34 13.15
C TRP A 49 -13.66 -4.40 12.20
N LEU A 50 -13.04 -5.57 12.03
CA LEU A 50 -11.99 -5.78 11.04
C LEU A 50 -12.50 -5.53 9.62
N GLN A 51 -13.70 -6.03 9.30
CA GLN A 51 -14.39 -5.76 8.04
C GLN A 51 -14.68 -4.27 7.81
N LEU A 52 -15.12 -3.57 8.86
CA LEU A 52 -15.49 -2.15 8.79
C LEU A 52 -14.34 -1.16 8.92
N LEU A 53 -13.17 -1.55 9.42
CA LEU A 53 -12.07 -0.59 9.64
C LEU A 53 -10.86 -0.88 8.78
N VAL A 54 -10.68 -2.14 8.37
CA VAL A 54 -9.46 -2.61 7.73
C VAL A 54 -9.73 -3.22 6.37
N GLN A 55 -10.66 -4.16 6.28
CA GLN A 55 -10.98 -4.84 5.02
C GLN A 55 -11.55 -3.85 4.00
N GLN A 56 -11.22 -4.07 2.71
CA GLN A 56 -11.53 -3.17 1.59
C GLN A 56 -11.01 -1.72 1.69
N ARG A 57 -10.22 -1.34 2.71
CA ARG A 57 -9.72 0.05 2.87
C ARG A 57 -8.25 0.17 2.52
N PHE A 58 -7.44 -0.71 3.09
CA PHE A 58 -5.99 -0.69 2.87
C PHE A 58 -5.58 -1.33 1.54
N PHE A 59 -6.36 -2.28 1.03
CA PHE A 59 -6.14 -2.88 -0.29
C PHE A 59 -6.29 -1.86 -1.44
N PRO A 60 -7.35 -1.02 -1.48
CA PRO A 60 -7.41 0.01 -2.49
C PRO A 60 -6.33 1.08 -2.37
N LEU A 61 -6.00 1.47 -1.13
CA LEU A 61 -4.91 2.41 -0.85
C LEU A 61 -3.57 1.87 -1.37
N PHE A 62 -3.25 0.61 -1.08
CA PHE A 62 -2.03 -0.04 -1.55
C PHE A 62 -2.00 -0.17 -3.07
N SER A 63 -3.14 -0.52 -3.70
CA SER A 63 -3.27 -0.60 -5.15
C SER A 63 -3.04 0.77 -5.82
N LEU A 64 -3.67 1.82 -5.30
CA LEU A 64 -3.51 3.19 -5.78
C LEU A 64 -2.04 3.65 -5.68
N LEU A 65 -1.40 3.39 -4.55
CA LEU A 65 0.01 3.72 -4.29
C LEU A 65 0.98 2.99 -5.23
N PHE A 66 0.63 1.78 -5.65
CA PHE A 66 1.39 1.04 -6.66
C PHE A 66 1.34 1.78 -8.01
N GLY A 67 0.15 2.20 -8.45
CA GLY A 67 -0.03 3.02 -9.67
C GLY A 67 0.72 4.36 -9.62
N ILE A 68 0.69 5.05 -8.47
CA ILE A 68 1.48 6.27 -8.23
C ILE A 68 2.99 5.97 -8.33
N GLY A 69 3.46 4.92 -7.64
CA GLY A 69 4.86 4.52 -7.65
C GLY A 69 5.37 4.15 -9.04
N PHE A 70 4.53 3.52 -9.84
CA PHE A 70 4.80 3.20 -11.24
C PHE A 70 4.99 4.45 -12.10
N SER A 71 4.06 5.41 -12.02
CA SER A 71 4.14 6.65 -12.81
C SER A 71 5.34 7.51 -12.42
N ILE A 72 5.63 7.65 -11.11
CA ILE A 72 6.83 8.35 -10.63
C ILE A 72 8.12 7.69 -11.14
N PHE A 73 8.15 6.35 -11.16
CA PHE A 73 9.29 5.63 -11.70
C PHE A 73 9.45 5.87 -13.21
N LEU A 74 8.35 5.85 -13.97
CA LEU A 74 8.36 6.13 -15.40
C LEU A 74 8.91 7.53 -15.69
N GLU A 75 8.43 8.56 -14.98
CA GLU A 75 8.96 9.93 -15.11
C GLU A 75 10.45 10.00 -14.80
N SER A 76 10.90 9.28 -13.76
CA SER A 76 12.31 9.21 -13.38
C SER A 76 13.15 8.49 -14.44
N ALA A 77 12.60 7.44 -15.05
CA ALA A 77 13.26 6.65 -16.09
C ALA A 77 13.38 7.44 -17.40
N SER A 78 12.32 8.15 -17.80
CA SER A 78 12.32 8.98 -19.02
C SER A 78 13.36 10.11 -18.99
N ARG A 79 13.75 10.57 -17.79
CA ARG A 79 14.82 11.57 -17.63
C ARG A 79 16.24 11.00 -17.71
N ARG A 80 16.42 9.68 -17.61
CA ARG A 80 17.75 9.04 -17.40
C ARG A 80 18.10 7.95 -18.39
N ALA A 81 17.10 7.33 -19.03
CA ALA A 81 17.30 6.16 -19.87
C ALA A 81 16.65 6.38 -21.24
N GLN A 82 17.32 5.88 -22.29
CA GLN A 82 16.82 5.96 -23.67
C GLN A 82 15.53 5.14 -23.86
N ARG A 83 15.36 4.03 -23.15
CA ARG A 83 14.20 3.12 -23.27
C ARG A 83 13.48 2.92 -21.93
N PRO A 84 12.74 3.92 -21.43
CA PRO A 84 12.14 3.89 -20.09
C PRO A 84 11.08 2.79 -19.93
N ARG A 85 10.30 2.50 -20.99
CA ARG A 85 9.28 1.44 -20.99
C ARG A 85 9.87 0.03 -20.86
N LEU A 86 11.08 -0.21 -21.37
CA LEU A 86 11.75 -1.50 -21.19
C LEU A 86 12.21 -1.72 -19.74
N LEU A 87 12.69 -0.66 -19.07
CA LEU A 87 13.02 -0.73 -17.65
C LEU A 87 11.77 -1.02 -16.81
N LEU A 88 10.64 -0.43 -17.21
CA LEU A 88 9.34 -0.66 -16.58
C LEU A 88 8.85 -2.10 -16.76
N LEU A 89 8.96 -2.64 -17.98
CA LEU A 89 8.67 -4.04 -18.27
C LEU A 89 9.54 -4.97 -17.42
N ARG A 90 10.86 -4.75 -17.37
CA ARG A 90 11.77 -5.52 -16.52
C ARG A 90 11.37 -5.47 -15.05
N ARG A 91 11.02 -4.29 -14.53
CA ARG A 91 10.57 -4.08 -13.16
C ARG A 91 9.32 -4.91 -12.83
N LEU A 92 8.36 -4.97 -13.76
CA LEU A 92 7.14 -5.79 -13.63
C LEU A 92 7.42 -7.28 -13.76
N LEU A 93 8.30 -7.69 -14.69
CA LEU A 93 8.69 -9.10 -14.85
C LEU A 93 9.45 -9.62 -13.61
N LEU A 94 10.29 -8.80 -13.00
CA LEU A 94 10.94 -9.14 -11.73
C LEU A 94 9.93 -9.26 -10.59
N LEU A 95 8.93 -8.38 -10.56
CA LEU A 95 7.85 -8.47 -9.57
C LEU A 95 7.02 -9.74 -9.79
N LEU A 96 6.76 -10.12 -11.05
CA LEU A 96 6.09 -11.36 -11.42
C LEU A 96 6.90 -12.57 -10.97
N ALA A 97 8.22 -12.56 -11.22
CA ALA A 97 9.12 -13.64 -10.82
C ALA A 97 9.22 -13.82 -9.30
N ILE A 98 9.11 -12.74 -8.51
CA ILE A 98 9.01 -12.81 -7.04
C ILE A 98 7.60 -13.24 -6.63
N GLY A 99 6.56 -12.77 -7.33
CA GLY A 99 5.16 -13.03 -7.01
C GLY A 99 4.75 -14.48 -7.17
N ILE A 100 5.26 -15.20 -8.18
CA ILE A 100 4.94 -16.62 -8.41
C ILE A 100 5.28 -17.51 -7.21
N PRO A 101 6.53 -17.57 -6.71
CA PRO A 101 6.85 -18.40 -5.55
C PRO A 101 6.19 -17.83 -4.28
N PHE A 102 6.02 -16.52 -4.18
CA PHE A 102 5.37 -15.90 -3.03
C PHE A 102 3.88 -16.27 -2.92
N GLU A 103 3.17 -16.41 -4.04
CA GLU A 103 1.78 -16.88 -4.08
C GLU A 103 1.65 -18.30 -3.52
N MET A 104 2.67 -19.14 -3.67
CA MET A 104 2.68 -20.48 -3.08
C MET A 104 2.81 -20.44 -1.55
N LEU A 105 3.49 -19.43 -1.00
CA LEU A 105 3.60 -19.21 0.44
C LEU A 105 2.35 -18.54 1.02
N GLN A 106 1.74 -17.64 0.26
CA GLN A 106 0.58 -16.87 0.66
C GLN A 106 -0.42 -16.83 -0.50
N PRO A 107 -1.36 -17.79 -0.56
CA PRO A 107 -2.44 -17.76 -1.54
C PRO A 107 -3.27 -16.48 -1.41
N GLY A 108 -3.58 -15.85 -2.55
CA GLY A 108 -4.29 -14.57 -2.57
C GLY A 108 -3.38 -13.37 -2.32
N SER A 109 -2.08 -13.47 -2.58
CA SER A 109 -1.16 -12.36 -2.39
C SER A 109 -1.45 -11.21 -3.35
N ALA A 110 -1.10 -9.98 -2.95
CA ALA A 110 -1.21 -8.83 -3.83
C ALA A 110 -0.13 -8.82 -4.94
N LEU A 111 1.01 -9.51 -4.77
CA LEU A 111 2.15 -9.36 -5.69
C LEU A 111 1.84 -9.86 -7.10
N LEU A 112 1.28 -11.06 -7.20
CA LEU A 112 1.02 -11.69 -8.50
C LEU A 112 -0.04 -10.90 -9.30
N PRO A 113 -1.22 -10.57 -8.76
CA PRO A 113 -2.18 -9.69 -9.44
C PRO A 113 -1.57 -8.33 -9.81
N TYR A 114 -0.74 -7.74 -8.97
CA TYR A 114 -0.16 -6.42 -9.22
C TYR A 114 0.85 -6.46 -10.37
N ALA A 115 1.64 -7.52 -10.47
CA ALA A 115 2.55 -7.72 -11.60
C ALA A 115 1.77 -7.91 -12.92
N LEU A 116 0.71 -8.73 -12.90
CA LEU A 116 -0.14 -9.01 -14.07
C LEU A 116 -0.89 -7.78 -14.54
N PHE A 117 -1.66 -7.12 -13.67
CA PHE A 117 -2.36 -5.88 -14.02
C PHE A 117 -1.40 -4.74 -14.33
N GLY A 118 -0.21 -4.72 -13.71
CA GLY A 118 0.85 -3.80 -14.10
C GLY A 118 1.28 -3.99 -15.56
N LEU A 119 1.41 -5.23 -16.00
CA LEU A 119 1.79 -5.58 -17.38
C LEU A 119 0.68 -5.30 -18.38
N VAL A 120 -0.56 -5.67 -18.04
CA VAL A 120 -1.72 -5.62 -18.95
C VAL A 120 -2.37 -4.24 -18.99
N VAL A 121 -2.29 -3.45 -17.92
CA VAL A 121 -3.02 -2.18 -17.80
C VAL A 121 -2.07 -1.00 -17.68
N LEU A 122 -1.15 -1.03 -16.71
CA LEU A 122 -0.26 0.12 -16.48
C LEU A 122 0.75 0.33 -17.61
N LEU A 123 1.34 -0.74 -18.16
CA LEU A 123 2.30 -0.62 -19.26
C LEU A 123 1.64 -0.06 -20.53
N PRO A 124 0.48 -0.58 -21.00
CA PRO A 124 -0.36 0.06 -22.02
C PRO A 124 -0.73 1.52 -21.76
N SER A 125 -1.00 1.87 -20.50
CA SER A 125 -1.33 3.25 -20.14
C SER A 125 -0.23 4.26 -20.47
N THR A 126 1.02 3.82 -20.66
CA THR A 126 2.17 4.71 -20.95
C THR A 126 2.18 5.28 -22.37
N TRP A 127 1.34 4.76 -23.27
CA TRP A 127 1.14 5.31 -24.62
C TRP A 127 -0.09 6.22 -24.70
N LEU A 128 -0.97 6.17 -23.71
CA LEU A 128 -2.21 6.95 -23.68
C LEU A 128 -1.99 8.37 -23.13
N PRO A 129 -2.74 9.37 -23.62
CA PRO A 129 -2.75 10.71 -23.04
C PRO A 129 -3.37 10.71 -21.63
N ARG A 130 -3.03 11.71 -20.80
CA ARG A 130 -3.46 11.79 -19.39
C ARG A 130 -4.98 11.75 -19.18
N TRP A 131 -5.76 12.30 -20.11
CA TRP A 131 -7.22 12.29 -20.03
C TRP A 131 -7.78 10.88 -20.29
N ALA A 132 -7.22 10.15 -21.26
CA ALA A 132 -7.66 8.79 -21.58
C ALA A 132 -7.37 7.83 -20.43
N VAL A 133 -6.23 8.00 -19.75
CA VAL A 133 -5.91 7.26 -18.53
C VAL A 133 -6.90 7.55 -17.40
N ALA A 134 -7.31 8.81 -17.22
CA ALA A 134 -8.31 9.17 -16.21
C ALA A 134 -9.70 8.62 -16.54
N VAL A 135 -10.14 8.70 -17.79
CA VAL A 135 -11.42 8.13 -18.24
C VAL A 135 -11.41 6.61 -18.06
N ALA A 136 -10.34 5.93 -18.47
CA ALA A 136 -10.19 4.49 -18.27
C ALA A 136 -10.16 4.10 -16.79
N ALA A 137 -9.53 4.90 -15.93
CA ALA A 137 -9.55 4.68 -14.49
C ALA A 137 -10.98 4.72 -13.93
N VAL A 138 -11.76 5.76 -14.27
CA VAL A 138 -13.15 5.89 -13.82
C VAL A 138 -14.03 4.78 -14.39
N ALA A 139 -13.89 4.46 -15.67
CA ALA A 139 -14.67 3.41 -16.33
C ALA A 139 -14.40 2.02 -15.72
N LEU A 140 -13.13 1.67 -15.46
CA LEU A 140 -12.77 0.39 -14.85
C LEU A 140 -13.18 0.30 -13.38
N LEU A 141 -13.10 1.39 -12.62
CA LEU A 141 -13.60 1.44 -11.24
C LEU A 141 -15.12 1.28 -11.21
N GLY A 142 -15.85 2.08 -12.00
CA GLY A 142 -17.31 2.01 -12.08
C GLY A 142 -17.80 0.65 -12.57
N GLY A 143 -17.16 0.10 -13.61
CA GLY A 143 -17.47 -1.24 -14.13
C GLY A 143 -17.20 -2.35 -13.11
N SER A 144 -16.08 -2.28 -12.38
CA SER A 144 -15.77 -3.24 -11.31
C SER A 144 -16.82 -3.21 -10.20
N LEU A 145 -17.22 -2.01 -9.75
CA LEU A 145 -18.25 -1.84 -8.73
C LEU A 145 -19.63 -2.33 -9.21
N ALA A 146 -19.99 -2.05 -10.45
CA ALA A 146 -21.30 -2.41 -11.00
C ALA A 146 -21.44 -3.91 -11.30
N VAL A 147 -20.37 -4.56 -11.80
CA VAL A 147 -20.44 -5.95 -12.27
C VAL A 147 -20.07 -6.96 -11.18
N THR A 148 -19.04 -6.64 -10.38
CA THR A 148 -18.45 -7.59 -9.43
C THR A 148 -18.56 -7.16 -7.97
N GLY A 149 -19.11 -5.98 -7.69
CA GLY A 149 -19.17 -5.43 -6.34
C GLY A 149 -17.81 -5.01 -5.77
N GLY A 150 -16.70 -5.18 -6.50
CA GLY A 150 -15.36 -4.71 -6.12
C GLY A 150 -14.31 -5.82 -6.02
N GLY A 151 -13.35 -5.67 -5.09
CA GLY A 151 -12.28 -6.64 -4.88
C GLY A 151 -11.10 -6.53 -5.86
N ILE A 152 -10.58 -7.68 -6.30
CA ILE A 152 -9.40 -7.76 -7.19
C ILE A 152 -9.64 -7.03 -8.52
N THR A 153 -10.88 -6.96 -9.00
CA THR A 153 -11.25 -6.25 -10.23
C THR A 153 -11.13 -4.73 -10.11
N LEU A 154 -10.99 -4.17 -8.90
CA LEU A 154 -10.69 -2.74 -8.70
C LEU A 154 -9.25 -2.40 -9.05
N ILE A 155 -8.33 -3.37 -9.01
CA ILE A 155 -6.88 -3.13 -9.17
C ILE A 155 -6.57 -2.36 -10.47
N PRO A 156 -7.04 -2.78 -11.67
CA PRO A 156 -6.86 -2.01 -12.91
C PRO A 156 -7.25 -0.54 -12.80
N GLY A 157 -8.45 -0.27 -12.28
CA GLY A 157 -8.98 1.08 -12.15
C GLY A 157 -8.17 1.92 -11.17
N LEU A 158 -7.81 1.36 -10.02
CA LEU A 158 -6.99 2.03 -9.00
C LEU A 158 -5.56 2.29 -9.47
N PHE A 159 -4.98 1.37 -10.22
CA PHE A 159 -3.67 1.53 -10.83
C PHE A 159 -3.66 2.71 -11.81
N LEU A 160 -4.65 2.76 -12.70
CA LEU A 160 -4.79 3.87 -13.64
C LEU A 160 -5.13 5.17 -12.92
N LEU A 161 -5.94 5.14 -11.85
CA LEU A 161 -6.23 6.32 -11.05
C LEU A 161 -4.94 6.88 -10.43
N GLY A 162 -4.10 6.02 -9.85
CA GLY A 162 -2.79 6.43 -9.30
C GLY A 162 -1.86 7.01 -10.36
N SER A 163 -1.84 6.41 -11.55
CA SER A 163 -1.12 6.92 -12.72
C SER A 163 -1.65 8.29 -13.16
N ALA A 164 -2.97 8.46 -13.26
CA ALA A 164 -3.62 9.72 -13.61
C ALA A 164 -3.32 10.82 -12.60
N LEU A 165 -3.50 10.56 -11.30
CA LEU A 165 -3.21 11.53 -10.23
C LEU A 165 -1.76 12.02 -10.28
N THR A 166 -0.83 11.14 -10.64
CA THR A 166 0.58 11.51 -10.84
C THR A 166 0.75 12.42 -12.05
N ARG A 167 0.17 12.06 -13.21
CA ARG A 167 0.25 12.85 -14.45
C ARG A 167 -0.44 14.22 -14.39
N TYR A 168 -1.44 14.38 -13.53
CA TYR A 168 -2.09 15.67 -13.24
C TYR A 168 -1.37 16.49 -12.17
N GLY A 169 -0.30 15.95 -11.56
CA GLY A 169 0.46 16.65 -10.53
C GLY A 169 -0.24 16.72 -9.17
N VAL A 170 -1.35 16.01 -8.95
CA VAL A 170 -2.06 15.98 -7.66
C VAL A 170 -1.13 15.45 -6.56
N VAL A 171 -0.30 14.47 -6.90
CA VAL A 171 0.66 13.84 -5.99
C VAL A 171 1.75 14.82 -5.51
N THR A 172 2.07 15.87 -6.27
CA THR A 172 3.08 16.87 -5.83
C THR A 172 2.52 17.85 -4.81
N ALA A 173 1.20 18.09 -4.83
CA ALA A 173 0.48 18.89 -3.84
C ALA A 173 0.20 18.11 -2.53
N PHE A 174 0.27 16.78 -2.59
CA PHE A 174 0.04 15.88 -1.45
C PHE A 174 1.05 16.14 -0.32
N GLY A 175 0.54 16.36 0.90
CA GLY A 175 1.34 16.73 2.06
C GLY A 175 1.87 18.16 2.06
N ARG A 176 1.54 19.00 1.06
CA ARG A 176 2.00 20.40 0.97
C ARG A 176 0.87 21.42 1.06
N SER A 177 -0.29 21.12 0.48
CA SER A 177 -1.44 22.05 0.45
C SER A 177 -2.43 21.75 1.59
N ARG A 178 -2.39 22.54 2.68
CA ARG A 178 -3.34 22.38 3.80
C ARG A 178 -4.79 22.54 3.37
N ARG A 179 -5.07 23.52 2.51
CA ARG A 179 -6.42 23.77 1.97
C ARG A 179 -6.89 22.63 1.09
N GLY A 180 -6.05 22.16 0.15
CA GLY A 180 -6.39 21.05 -0.74
C GLY A 180 -6.67 19.76 0.03
N SER A 181 -5.81 19.42 1.01
CA SER A 181 -5.99 18.25 1.86
C SER A 181 -7.24 18.36 2.75
N GLY A 182 -7.56 19.55 3.26
CA GLY A 182 -8.76 19.79 4.04
C GLY A 182 -10.05 19.62 3.23
N ILE A 183 -10.10 20.18 2.01
CA ILE A 183 -11.25 20.02 1.10
C ILE A 183 -11.43 18.54 0.73
N ALA A 184 -10.35 17.85 0.37
CA ALA A 184 -10.40 16.43 0.05
C ALA A 184 -10.87 15.60 1.25
N LEU A 185 -10.39 15.89 2.46
CA LEU A 185 -10.82 15.21 3.68
C LEU A 185 -12.32 15.39 3.91
N ILE A 186 -12.85 16.61 3.79
CA ILE A 186 -14.28 16.86 3.95
C ILE A 186 -15.08 16.11 2.89
N ALA A 187 -14.68 16.22 1.61
CA ALA A 187 -15.39 15.57 0.51
C ALA A 187 -15.42 14.03 0.66
N PHE A 188 -14.29 13.42 0.99
CA PHE A 188 -14.22 11.98 1.23
C PHE A 188 -14.96 11.56 2.50
N SER A 189 -14.94 12.35 3.57
CA SER A 189 -15.69 12.04 4.79
C SER A 189 -17.20 12.12 4.57
N LEU A 190 -17.69 13.13 3.83
CA LEU A 190 -19.10 13.26 3.47
C LEU A 190 -19.59 12.07 2.63
N LEU A 191 -18.72 11.49 1.81
CA LEU A 191 -19.01 10.29 1.04
C LEU A 191 -18.87 9.00 1.89
N ALA A 192 -17.84 8.92 2.73
CA ALA A 192 -17.50 7.71 3.48
C ALA A 192 -18.50 7.42 4.60
N VAL A 193 -19.02 8.43 5.30
CA VAL A 193 -19.98 8.24 6.40
C VAL A 193 -21.25 7.50 5.94
N PRO A 194 -22.01 7.96 4.94
CA PRO A 194 -23.23 7.26 4.50
C PRO A 194 -22.93 5.87 3.94
N LEU A 195 -21.82 5.70 3.22
CA LEU A 195 -21.42 4.39 2.70
C LEU A 195 -21.01 3.41 3.80
N ALA A 196 -20.34 3.89 4.85
CA ALA A 196 -19.99 3.08 6.02
C ALA A 196 -21.22 2.68 6.83
N LEU A 197 -22.20 3.57 6.97
CA LEU A 197 -23.49 3.25 7.61
C LEU A 197 -24.27 2.21 6.79
N TRP A 198 -24.26 2.34 5.46
CA TRP A 198 -24.86 1.34 4.56
C TRP A 198 -24.17 -0.01 4.69
N GLN A 199 -22.83 -0.05 4.66
CA GLN A 199 -22.05 -1.27 4.89
C GLN A 199 -22.37 -1.88 6.27
N ALA A 200 -22.42 -1.08 7.33
CA ALA A 200 -22.72 -1.55 8.68
C ALA A 200 -24.14 -2.13 8.79
N SER A 201 -25.12 -1.57 8.07
CA SER A 201 -26.48 -2.10 8.03
C SER A 201 -26.60 -3.45 7.30
N ALA A 202 -25.63 -3.77 6.44
CA ALA A 202 -25.56 -5.00 5.67
C ALA A 202 -24.33 -5.85 6.07
N ILE A 203 -23.91 -5.76 7.34
CA ILE A 203 -22.63 -6.33 7.77
C ILE A 203 -22.55 -7.86 7.59
N GLU A 204 -23.67 -8.55 7.74
CA GLU A 204 -23.77 -10.00 7.53
C GLU A 204 -23.41 -10.42 6.10
N ASN A 205 -23.63 -9.53 5.12
CA ASN A 205 -23.28 -9.73 3.71
C ASN A 205 -21.92 -9.08 3.34
N SER A 206 -21.17 -8.57 4.32
CA SER A 206 -19.93 -7.83 4.07
C SER A 206 -18.79 -8.73 3.56
N GLY A 207 -18.00 -8.18 2.65
CA GLY A 207 -16.80 -8.81 2.11
C GLY A 207 -16.41 -8.22 0.76
N PHE A 208 -16.48 -9.02 -0.30
CA PHE A 208 -16.34 -8.57 -1.68
C PHE A 208 -17.72 -8.27 -2.29
N ASP A 209 -18.47 -7.38 -1.62
CA ASP A 209 -19.84 -7.04 -1.97
C ASP A 209 -19.99 -5.54 -2.33
N VAL A 210 -21.14 -5.22 -2.91
CA VAL A 210 -21.47 -3.90 -3.48
C VAL A 210 -21.52 -2.79 -2.42
N ALA A 211 -21.72 -3.11 -1.14
CA ALA A 211 -21.68 -2.14 -0.05
C ALA A 211 -20.27 -1.90 0.48
N SER A 212 -19.47 -2.96 0.62
CA SER A 212 -18.13 -2.86 1.20
C SER A 212 -17.13 -2.13 0.30
N ALA A 213 -17.17 -2.32 -1.01
CA ALA A 213 -16.17 -1.71 -1.89
C ALA A 213 -16.29 -0.18 -2.01
N PRO A 214 -17.46 0.43 -2.24
CA PRO A 214 -17.59 1.89 -2.25
C PRO A 214 -17.22 2.51 -0.90
N ALA A 215 -17.67 1.90 0.21
CA ALA A 215 -17.31 2.34 1.56
C ALA A 215 -15.79 2.28 1.79
N GLY A 216 -15.16 1.19 1.35
CA GLY A 216 -13.72 0.98 1.39
C GLY A 216 -12.94 2.03 0.60
N LEU A 217 -13.36 2.32 -0.63
CA LEU A 217 -12.75 3.34 -1.50
C LEU A 217 -12.86 4.75 -0.91
N ALA A 218 -14.05 5.13 -0.43
CA ALA A 218 -14.27 6.44 0.18
C ALA A 218 -13.42 6.60 1.45
N THR A 219 -13.38 5.58 2.30
CA THR A 219 -12.57 5.58 3.53
C THR A 219 -11.07 5.59 3.24
N ALA A 220 -10.60 4.88 2.19
CA ALA A 220 -9.21 4.97 1.75
C ALA A 220 -8.85 6.42 1.34
N GLY A 221 -9.79 7.12 0.70
CA GLY A 221 -9.67 8.55 0.40
C GLY A 221 -9.60 9.43 1.65
N VAL A 222 -10.38 9.12 2.69
CA VAL A 222 -10.28 9.76 4.02
C VAL A 222 -8.90 9.55 4.63
N TYR A 223 -8.40 8.30 4.66
CA TYR A 223 -7.07 8.00 5.20
C TYR A 223 -5.96 8.75 4.46
N ALA A 224 -5.98 8.73 3.12
CA ALA A 224 -5.01 9.47 2.32
C ALA A 224 -5.07 10.99 2.58
N SER A 225 -6.28 11.56 2.63
CA SER A 225 -6.47 13.00 2.84
C SER A 225 -6.08 13.43 4.26
N LEU A 226 -6.37 12.60 5.26
CA LEU A 226 -5.99 12.82 6.65
C LEU A 226 -4.46 12.80 6.81
N VAL A 227 -3.80 11.78 6.26
CA VAL A 227 -2.32 11.72 6.23
C VAL A 227 -1.76 12.95 5.53
N SER A 228 -2.30 13.31 4.37
CA SER A 228 -1.89 14.52 3.63
C SER A 228 -2.06 15.79 4.45
N LEU A 229 -3.13 15.92 5.25
CA LEU A 229 -3.38 17.07 6.10
C LEU A 229 -2.41 17.11 7.28
N ILE A 230 -2.21 15.99 7.98
CA ILE A 230 -1.27 15.87 9.11
C ILE A 230 0.15 16.20 8.67
N MET A 231 0.54 15.79 7.45
CA MET A 231 1.83 16.12 6.84
C MET A 231 2.08 17.63 6.67
N THR A 232 1.03 18.46 6.68
CA THR A 232 1.16 19.94 6.65
C THR A 232 1.32 20.57 8.04
N THR A 233 1.29 19.77 9.11
CA THR A 233 1.38 20.22 10.50
C THR A 233 2.68 19.79 11.16
N ARG A 234 2.93 20.23 12.41
CA ARG A 234 4.10 19.80 13.20
C ARG A 234 4.09 18.30 13.54
N ALA A 235 2.91 17.68 13.55
CA ALA A 235 2.75 16.24 13.79
C ALA A 235 3.33 15.37 12.65
N SER A 236 3.72 15.97 11.52
CA SER A 236 4.38 15.26 10.43
C SER A 236 5.63 14.49 10.88
N ARG A 237 6.40 15.04 11.82
CA ARG A 237 7.62 14.39 12.34
C ARG A 237 7.32 13.06 13.02
N VAL A 238 6.25 12.99 13.80
CA VAL A 238 5.83 11.77 14.49
C VAL A 238 5.36 10.74 13.47
N LEU A 239 4.53 11.18 12.52
CA LEU A 239 3.97 10.29 11.49
C LEU A 239 5.07 9.76 10.54
N GLU A 240 6.04 10.59 10.20
CA GLU A 240 7.24 10.16 9.46
C GLU A 240 8.09 9.16 10.25
N ALA A 241 8.36 9.43 11.53
CA ALA A 241 9.12 8.51 12.38
C ALA A 241 8.43 7.14 12.53
N ALA A 242 7.09 7.14 12.65
CA ALA A 242 6.31 5.92 12.79
C ALA A 242 6.24 5.12 11.47
N PHE A 243 5.90 5.75 10.34
CA PHE A 243 5.52 5.02 9.13
C PHE A 243 6.54 5.08 7.99
N SER A 244 7.38 6.12 7.92
CA SER A 244 8.37 6.24 6.83
C SER A 244 9.36 5.06 6.77
N PRO A 245 9.89 4.53 7.89
CA PRO A 245 10.78 3.37 7.84
C PRO A 245 10.11 2.17 7.17
N LEU A 246 8.86 1.88 7.54
CA LEU A 246 8.09 0.77 6.97
C LEU A 246 7.82 0.97 5.48
N GLY A 247 7.41 2.17 5.07
CA GLY A 247 7.09 2.46 3.67
C GLY A 247 8.30 2.57 2.74
N ARG A 248 9.47 2.94 3.26
CA ARG A 248 10.75 2.92 2.50
C ARG A 248 11.23 1.50 2.21
N MET A 249 10.78 0.53 2.99
CA MET A 249 11.07 -0.90 2.89
C MET A 249 9.78 -1.71 2.62
N ALA A 250 8.83 -1.13 1.86
CA ALA A 250 7.51 -1.71 1.67
C ALA A 250 7.53 -3.12 1.06
N LEU A 251 8.40 -3.40 0.08
CA LEU A 251 8.50 -4.73 -0.52
C LEU A 251 9.13 -5.73 0.46
N THR A 252 10.20 -5.33 1.15
CA THR A 252 10.85 -6.15 2.18
C THR A 252 9.88 -6.50 3.30
N ASN A 253 9.15 -5.50 3.82
CA ASN A 253 8.24 -5.72 4.94
C ASN A 253 6.97 -6.46 4.51
N TYR A 254 6.47 -6.26 3.28
CA TYR A 254 5.36 -7.05 2.77
C TYR A 254 5.74 -8.53 2.64
N VAL A 255 6.87 -8.82 1.97
CA VAL A 255 7.29 -10.21 1.72
C VAL A 255 7.72 -10.92 3.01
N SER A 256 8.33 -10.21 3.96
CA SER A 256 8.70 -10.81 5.26
C SER A 256 7.51 -11.00 6.21
N ALA A 257 6.39 -10.30 6.03
CA ALA A 257 5.23 -10.47 6.89
C ALA A 257 4.64 -11.89 6.82
N ALA A 258 4.56 -12.48 5.62
CA ALA A 258 4.00 -13.81 5.42
C ALA A 258 4.74 -14.92 6.20
N PRO A 259 6.07 -15.11 6.06
CA PRO A 259 6.78 -16.13 6.83
C PRO A 259 6.76 -15.85 8.33
N LEU A 260 6.71 -14.58 8.77
CA LEU A 260 6.57 -14.23 10.19
C LEU A 260 5.21 -14.67 10.75
N MET A 261 4.12 -14.46 10.00
CA MET A 261 2.78 -14.94 10.37
C MET A 261 2.70 -16.46 10.38
N LEU A 262 3.26 -17.13 9.38
CA LEU A 262 3.29 -18.60 9.31
C LEU A 262 4.09 -19.20 10.47
N GLY A 263 5.23 -18.59 10.82
CA GLY A 263 6.01 -18.96 11.99
C GLY A 263 5.23 -18.78 13.29
N ALA A 264 4.53 -17.65 13.46
CA ALA A 264 3.66 -17.43 14.61
C ALA A 264 2.50 -18.44 14.67
N ASN A 265 1.93 -18.78 13.51
CA ASN A 265 0.87 -19.78 13.41
C ASN A 265 1.32 -21.16 13.90
N ALA A 266 2.51 -21.60 13.48
CA ALA A 266 3.09 -22.86 13.94
C ALA A 266 3.35 -22.91 15.45
N LEU A 267 3.51 -21.76 16.11
CA LEU A 267 3.76 -21.67 17.55
C LEU A 267 2.48 -21.53 18.38
N LEU A 268 1.44 -20.90 17.83
CA LEU A 268 0.24 -20.48 18.56
C LEU A 268 -1.04 -21.23 18.14
N ASP A 269 -0.97 -22.03 17.08
CA ASP A 269 -2.08 -22.87 16.58
C ASP A 269 -3.39 -22.08 16.36
N PHE A 270 -3.33 -21.06 15.51
CA PHE A 270 -4.50 -20.24 15.19
C PHE A 270 -5.69 -20.97 14.55
N PRO A 271 -5.54 -22.09 13.81
CA PRO A 271 -6.69 -22.82 13.27
C PRO A 271 -7.70 -23.24 14.34
N HIS A 272 -7.23 -23.61 15.54
CA HIS A 272 -8.06 -24.03 16.66
C HIS A 272 -8.35 -22.89 17.67
N SER A 273 -7.80 -21.70 17.44
CA SER A 273 -7.96 -20.56 18.36
C SER A 273 -9.32 -19.89 18.20
N THR A 274 -10.03 -19.72 19.31
CA THR A 274 -11.29 -18.95 19.35
C THR A 274 -11.11 -17.49 19.75
N SER A 275 -9.92 -17.13 20.23
CA SER A 275 -9.63 -15.78 20.73
C SER A 275 -8.94 -14.92 19.67
N TRP A 276 -9.44 -13.70 19.49
CA TRP A 276 -8.84 -12.68 18.62
C TRP A 276 -7.61 -12.01 19.25
N VAL A 277 -7.45 -12.09 20.57
CA VAL A 277 -6.37 -11.42 21.30
C VAL A 277 -4.99 -11.94 20.88
N PRO A 278 -4.72 -13.25 20.83
CA PRO A 278 -3.44 -13.77 20.33
C PRO A 278 -3.15 -13.38 18.87
N LEU A 279 -4.19 -13.33 18.03
CA LEU A 279 -4.08 -12.95 16.62
C LEU A 279 -3.62 -11.49 16.48
N PHE A 280 -4.32 -10.55 17.12
CA PHE A 280 -3.97 -9.13 17.05
C PHE A 280 -2.67 -8.80 17.80
N SER A 281 -2.37 -9.51 18.89
CA SER A 281 -1.09 -9.37 19.59
C SER A 281 0.06 -9.78 18.69
N THR A 282 -0.09 -10.87 17.94
CA THR A 282 0.89 -11.31 16.93
C THR A 282 1.11 -10.25 15.85
N VAL A 283 0.03 -9.66 15.31
CA VAL A 283 0.16 -8.54 14.35
C VAL A 283 0.95 -7.38 14.95
N ALA A 284 0.60 -6.94 16.16
CA ALA A 284 1.29 -5.84 16.83
C ALA A 284 2.78 -6.12 17.03
N VAL A 285 3.13 -7.34 17.47
CA VAL A 285 4.52 -7.77 17.64
C VAL A 285 5.27 -7.75 16.31
N ILE A 286 4.69 -8.29 15.24
CA ILE A 286 5.31 -8.29 13.91
C ILE A 286 5.53 -6.85 13.43
N LEU A 287 4.54 -5.96 13.56
CA LEU A 287 4.65 -4.57 13.14
C LEU A 287 5.73 -3.81 13.92
N VAL A 288 5.80 -3.99 15.23
CA VAL A 288 6.84 -3.38 16.06
C VAL A 288 8.22 -3.92 15.69
N ALA A 289 8.36 -5.24 15.53
CA ALA A 289 9.61 -5.86 15.13
C ALA A 289 10.07 -5.36 13.74
N GLN A 290 9.17 -5.32 12.76
CA GLN A 290 9.46 -4.78 11.42
C GLN A 290 9.80 -3.29 11.46
N TRP A 291 9.14 -2.50 12.31
CA TRP A 291 9.42 -1.08 12.47
C TRP A 291 10.82 -0.85 13.07
N VAL A 292 11.18 -1.57 14.14
CA VAL A 292 12.50 -1.51 14.76
C VAL A 292 13.56 -1.96 13.75
N ALA A 293 13.37 -3.12 13.11
CA ALA A 293 14.30 -3.65 12.12
C ALA A 293 14.49 -2.69 10.93
N SER A 294 13.41 -2.14 10.38
CA SER A 294 13.47 -1.14 9.29
C SER A 294 14.19 0.12 9.73
N THR A 295 13.92 0.62 10.93
CA THR A 295 14.55 1.83 11.47
C THR A 295 16.05 1.63 11.68
N LEU A 296 16.46 0.50 12.26
CA LEU A 296 17.87 0.16 12.47
C LEU A 296 18.59 -0.08 11.13
N TRP A 297 17.95 -0.78 10.20
CA TRP A 297 18.50 -1.04 8.87
C TRP A 297 18.76 0.26 8.10
N LEU A 298 17.80 1.19 8.11
CA LEU A 298 17.89 2.44 7.36
C LEU A 298 18.90 3.45 7.95
N ARG A 299 19.45 3.19 9.15
CA ARG A 299 20.61 3.94 9.69
C ARG A 299 21.90 3.61 8.94
N SER A 300 22.00 2.39 8.42
CA SER A 300 23.20 1.88 7.74
C SER A 300 23.03 1.81 6.21
N PHE A 301 21.81 1.56 5.74
CA PHE A 301 21.51 1.30 4.33
C PHE A 301 20.45 2.25 3.78
N SER A 302 20.57 2.57 2.48
CA SER A 302 19.67 3.57 1.86
C SER A 302 18.31 3.01 1.44
N GLN A 303 18.20 1.69 1.31
CA GLN A 303 17.06 0.93 0.79
C GLN A 303 16.95 -0.40 1.53
N GLY A 304 15.76 -1.01 1.55
CA GLY A 304 15.61 -2.38 2.02
C GLY A 304 16.26 -3.40 1.07
N PRO A 305 16.53 -4.62 1.55
CA PRO A 305 17.24 -5.66 0.81
C PRO A 305 16.50 -6.06 -0.47
N LEU A 306 15.18 -6.30 -0.41
CA LEU A 306 14.40 -6.67 -1.61
C LEU A 306 14.26 -5.49 -2.57
N GLU A 307 14.11 -4.27 -2.07
CA GLU A 307 14.07 -3.06 -2.90
C GLU A 307 15.38 -2.87 -3.66
N TRP A 308 16.51 -3.16 -3.02
CA TRP A 308 17.83 -3.08 -3.64
C TRP A 308 18.01 -4.14 -4.73
N LEU A 309 17.67 -5.40 -4.45
CA LEU A 309 17.71 -6.48 -5.45
C LEU A 309 16.83 -6.16 -6.65
N TRP A 310 15.60 -5.70 -6.38
CA TRP A 310 14.66 -5.32 -7.41
C TRP A 310 15.15 -4.13 -8.26
N ARG A 311 15.79 -3.15 -7.62
CA ARG A 311 16.40 -2.01 -8.32
C ARG A 311 17.60 -2.43 -9.16
N TRP A 312 18.44 -3.33 -8.64
CA TRP A 312 19.57 -3.87 -9.39
C TRP A 312 19.09 -4.61 -10.64
N GLY A 313 18.10 -5.49 -10.51
CA GLY A 313 17.52 -6.18 -11.67
C GLY A 313 16.87 -5.22 -12.68
N THR A 314 16.23 -4.14 -12.20
CA THR A 314 15.59 -3.16 -13.08
C THR A 314 16.61 -2.38 -13.92
N TRP A 315 17.66 -1.86 -13.29
CA TRP A 315 18.63 -0.95 -13.93
C TRP A 315 19.87 -1.66 -14.50
N GLY A 316 20.09 -2.92 -14.16
CA GLY A 316 21.29 -3.69 -14.54
C GLY A 316 22.59 -3.25 -13.84
N HIS A 317 22.58 -2.11 -13.13
CA HIS A 317 23.75 -1.57 -12.43
C HIS A 317 23.58 -1.69 -10.92
N ARG A 318 24.65 -2.13 -10.24
CA ARG A 318 24.68 -2.27 -8.78
C ARG A 318 24.74 -0.89 -8.12
N ALA A 319 23.60 -0.42 -7.63
CA ALA A 319 23.56 0.81 -6.83
C ALA A 319 24.22 0.58 -5.45
N PRO A 320 24.94 1.56 -4.88
CA PRO A 320 25.53 1.41 -3.56
C PRO A 320 24.44 1.21 -2.51
N LEU A 321 24.53 0.12 -1.75
CA LEU A 321 23.55 -0.25 -0.72
C LEU A 321 23.75 0.60 0.56
N ARG A 322 25.01 0.76 0.99
CA ARG A 322 25.40 1.55 2.17
C ARG A 322 25.21 3.04 1.92
N LEU A 323 24.76 3.77 2.95
CA LEU A 323 24.79 5.23 2.92
C LEU A 323 26.25 5.69 2.79
N ASN A 324 26.52 6.55 1.80
CA ASN A 324 27.83 7.18 1.69
C ASN A 324 27.94 8.31 2.72
N ARG A 325 28.45 7.99 3.92
CA ARG A 325 28.59 8.94 5.05
C ARG A 325 29.40 10.19 4.68
N ALA A 326 30.38 10.07 3.78
CA ALA A 326 31.18 11.20 3.29
C ALA A 326 30.38 12.30 2.57
N VAL A 327 29.17 12.02 2.08
CA VAL A 327 28.26 13.02 1.52
C VAL A 327 27.29 13.56 2.57
N ALA A 328 26.92 12.75 3.58
CA ALA A 328 26.06 13.17 4.67
C ALA A 328 26.77 14.20 5.59
N ASP A 329 28.06 13.98 5.86
CA ASP A 329 28.84 14.88 6.72
C ASP A 329 29.15 16.23 6.05
N ARG A 330 29.26 16.28 4.71
CA ARG A 330 29.44 17.53 3.95
C ARG A 330 28.20 18.44 3.95
N VAL A 331 27.01 17.89 4.20
CA VAL A 331 25.75 18.66 4.28
C VAL A 331 25.49 19.17 5.71
N ALA A 332 26.15 18.60 6.71
CA ALA A 332 26.00 18.95 8.11
C ALA A 332 26.91 20.09 8.58
N VAL A 333 27.76 20.65 7.73
CA VAL A 333 28.57 21.83 8.06
C VAL A 333 27.67 23.07 7.99
N PRO A 334 27.39 23.75 9.12
CA PRO A 334 26.74 25.05 9.05
C PRO A 334 27.71 26.01 8.37
N LEU A 335 27.24 26.75 7.37
CA LEU A 335 27.93 27.94 6.88
C LEU A 335 28.02 28.92 8.05
N ARG A 336 29.12 28.83 8.81
CA ARG A 336 29.57 29.91 9.69
C ARG A 336 30.33 30.89 8.80
N SER A 337 29.70 32.03 8.55
CA SER A 337 30.35 33.31 8.31
C SER A 337 29.49 34.37 8.97
#